data_AF-A0A2T2WGB9-F1
#
_entry.id   AF-A0A2T2WGB9-F1
#
_cell.length_a   1.000
_cell.length_b   1.000
_cell.length_c   1.000
_cell.angle_alpha   90.00
_cell.angle_beta   90.00
_cell.angle_gamma   90.00
#
_symmetry.space_group_name_H-M   'P 1'
#
loop_
_entity.id
_entity.type
_entity.pdbx_description
1 polymer ?
#
loop_
_entity_poly.entity_id
_entity_poly.type
_entity_poly.pdbx_seq_one_letter_code
_entity_poly.pdbx_strand_id
1 'polypeptide(L)'
;MTTQTVMAIAAGAAVYVWLQNLPWWTVAVGWGFGLTTENAAIMSADLLVGLGLAIYLKARDYEVKRDSDEQSALIFLLRLRQLLTVRGTLAGALEEMGYRVSRSGSDSGEEVIKDVADQYRVASLTFVSRVGTLIRRHGGSLQPLLDWAAESIQHMQSRRHARQLEEAAQRSTIIVLSLAPWGVIAIFRIMVPAFYRALTSSIIGYGALGLVGVTTFSVFVTLAYHMRKEAYLR
;
A
#
# COMPACT_ATOMS: atom_id res chain seq x y z
N MET A 1 14.67 35.72 -6.29
CA MET A 1 14.41 34.27 -6.50
C MET A 1 15.19 33.83 -7.72
N THR A 2 16.09 32.86 -7.58
CA THR A 2 16.86 32.32 -8.71
C THR A 2 15.98 31.37 -9.53
N THR A 3 16.21 31.24 -10.84
CA THR A 3 15.50 30.27 -11.70
C THR A 3 15.54 28.84 -11.17
N GLN A 4 16.61 28.47 -10.45
CA GLN A 4 16.74 27.17 -9.77
C GLN A 4 15.73 27.00 -8.63
N THR A 5 15.50 28.02 -7.80
CA THR A 5 14.47 27.95 -6.74
C THR A 5 13.06 27.80 -7.29
N VAL A 6 12.76 28.45 -8.42
CA VAL A 6 11.46 28.33 -9.09
C VAL A 6 11.25 26.92 -9.65
N MET A 7 12.28 26.33 -10.27
CA MET A 7 12.22 24.94 -10.77
C MET A 7 12.09 23.91 -9.65
N ALA A 8 12.77 24.11 -8.51
CA ALA A 8 12.65 23.23 -7.35
C ALA A 8 11.22 23.27 -6.76
N ILE A 9 10.64 24.47 -6.66
CA ILE A 9 9.25 24.64 -6.20
C ILE A 9 8.26 24.02 -7.19
N ALA A 10 8.47 24.20 -8.49
CA ALA A 10 7.60 23.61 -9.52
C ALA A 10 7.69 22.08 -9.55
N ALA A 11 8.90 21.50 -9.45
CA ALA A 11 9.12 20.06 -9.36
C ALA A 11 8.48 19.49 -8.09
N GLY A 12 8.67 20.17 -6.97
CA GLY A 12 8.00 19.82 -5.73
C GLY A 12 6.48 19.88 -5.85
N ALA A 13 5.92 20.92 -6.48
CA ALA A 13 4.48 21.07 -6.66
C ALA A 13 3.92 19.97 -7.58
N ALA A 14 4.66 19.56 -8.61
CA ALA A 14 4.30 18.43 -9.46
C ALA A 14 4.32 17.10 -8.68
N VAL A 15 5.31 16.90 -7.82
CA VAL A 15 5.36 15.76 -6.89
C VAL A 15 4.19 15.83 -5.91
N TYR A 16 3.87 16.99 -5.34
CA TYR A 16 2.72 17.18 -4.45
C TYR A 16 1.39 16.88 -5.15
N VAL A 17 1.21 17.33 -6.39
CA VAL A 17 0.04 17.03 -7.23
C VAL A 17 -0.06 15.53 -7.50
N TRP A 18 1.06 14.87 -7.81
CA TRP A 18 1.11 13.41 -7.95
C TRP A 18 0.83 12.66 -6.65
N LEU A 19 1.11 13.31 -5.51
CA LEU A 19 0.91 12.82 -4.15
C LEU A 19 -0.42 13.25 -3.52
N GLN A 20 -1.40 13.78 -4.26
CA GLN A 20 -2.66 14.32 -3.68
C GLN A 20 -3.48 13.34 -2.82
N ASN A 21 -3.22 12.03 -2.91
CA ASN A 21 -3.83 11.01 -2.03
C ASN A 21 -2.98 10.65 -0.80
N LEU A 22 -1.80 11.25 -0.63
CA LEU A 22 -0.95 11.08 0.55
C LEU A 22 -1.17 12.24 1.53
N PRO A 23 -1.07 11.97 2.83
CA PRO A 23 -1.34 12.99 3.82
C PRO A 23 -0.30 14.11 3.71
N TRP A 24 -0.80 15.36 3.72
CA TRP A 24 -0.04 16.58 3.44
C TRP A 24 1.25 16.73 4.26
N TRP A 25 1.33 16.11 5.44
CA TRP A 25 2.52 16.11 6.28
C TRP A 25 3.72 15.39 5.65
N THR A 26 3.52 14.42 4.76
CA THR A 26 4.61 13.69 4.08
C THR A 26 5.41 14.61 3.16
N VAL A 27 4.68 15.49 2.46
CA VAL A 27 5.27 16.56 1.66
C VAL A 27 5.83 17.63 2.57
N ALA A 28 5.15 17.99 3.68
CA ALA A 28 5.67 18.95 4.63
C ALA A 28 6.97 18.50 5.33
N VAL A 29 7.22 17.20 5.51
CA VAL A 29 8.47 16.68 6.09
C VAL A 29 9.62 16.79 5.07
N GLY A 30 9.39 16.44 3.80
CA GLY A 30 10.38 16.62 2.74
C GLY A 30 10.62 18.10 2.39
N TRP A 31 9.62 18.96 2.53
CA TRP A 31 9.75 20.38 2.20
C TRP A 31 10.16 21.26 3.37
N GLY A 32 9.76 20.91 4.60
CA GLY A 32 9.99 21.72 5.79
C GLY A 32 11.47 21.86 6.11
N PHE A 33 12.28 20.87 5.78
CA PHE A 33 13.73 20.94 5.95
C PHE A 33 14.38 21.77 4.83
N GLY A 34 14.08 21.44 3.56
CA GLY A 34 14.64 22.11 2.38
C GLY A 34 14.26 23.59 2.27
N LEU A 35 13.03 23.99 2.58
CA LEU A 35 12.58 25.39 2.53
C LEU A 35 13.29 26.30 3.52
N THR A 36 13.84 25.74 4.60
CA THR A 36 14.64 26.52 5.57
C THR A 36 16.09 26.67 5.14
N THR A 37 16.49 26.05 4.03
CA THR A 37 17.85 26.10 3.50
C THR A 37 17.84 26.76 2.13
N GLU A 38 18.65 27.78 1.91
CA GLU A 38 18.79 28.41 0.57
C GLU A 38 19.61 27.54 -0.40
N ASN A 39 19.79 26.26 -0.09
CA ASN A 39 20.71 25.38 -0.76
C ASN A 39 19.98 24.37 -1.66
N ALA A 40 20.15 24.53 -2.97
CA ALA A 40 19.49 23.70 -3.97
C ALA A 40 19.81 22.19 -3.83
N ALA A 41 21.03 21.84 -3.39
CA ALA A 41 21.42 20.44 -3.24
C ALA A 41 20.64 19.75 -2.10
N ILE A 42 20.51 20.43 -0.95
CA ILE A 42 19.73 19.95 0.20
C ILE A 42 18.26 19.81 -0.20
N MET A 43 17.69 20.82 -0.85
CA MET A 43 16.32 20.76 -1.35
C MET A 43 16.10 19.57 -2.29
N SER A 44 17.03 19.30 -3.21
CA SER A 44 16.91 18.16 -4.13
C SER A 44 17.00 16.80 -3.42
N ALA A 45 17.88 16.68 -2.43
CA ALA A 45 18.02 15.46 -1.66
C ALA A 45 16.81 15.20 -0.75
N ASP A 46 16.27 16.24 -0.12
CA ASP A 46 15.05 16.17 0.69
C ASP A 46 13.83 15.78 -0.17
N LEU A 47 13.71 16.33 -1.38
CA LEU A 47 12.67 15.95 -2.35
C LEU A 47 12.76 14.47 -2.73
N LEU A 48 13.97 13.95 -2.97
CA LEU A 48 14.19 12.53 -3.26
C LEU A 48 13.76 11.65 -2.08
N VAL A 49 14.18 11.99 -0.87
CA VAL A 49 13.79 11.24 0.34
C VAL A 49 12.29 11.29 0.55
N GLY A 50 11.67 12.45 0.40
CA GLY A 50 10.22 12.63 0.50
C GLY A 50 9.46 11.78 -0.53
N LEU A 51 9.94 11.73 -1.78
CA LEU A 51 9.37 10.89 -2.83
C LEU A 51 9.48 9.40 -2.47
N GLY A 52 10.64 8.95 -1.99
CA GLY A 52 10.86 7.57 -1.55
C GLY A 52 9.91 7.17 -0.42
N LEU A 53 9.82 8.01 0.62
CA LEU A 53 8.90 7.81 1.74
C LEU A 53 7.45 7.76 1.27
N ALA A 54 7.05 8.61 0.34
CA ALA A 54 5.69 8.63 -0.18
C ALA A 54 5.34 7.38 -0.99
N ILE A 55 6.28 6.85 -1.78
CA ILE A 55 6.13 5.56 -2.47
C ILE A 55 5.96 4.43 -1.45
N TYR A 56 6.75 4.43 -0.37
CA TYR A 56 6.66 3.47 0.72
C TYR A 56 5.29 3.52 1.42
N LEU A 57 4.82 4.71 1.80
CA LEU A 57 3.53 4.88 2.47
C LEU A 57 2.36 4.46 1.58
N LYS A 58 2.40 4.81 0.29
CA LYS A 58 1.38 4.34 -0.67
C LYS A 58 1.34 2.81 -0.75
N ALA A 59 2.51 2.15 -0.75
CA ALA A 59 2.57 0.69 -0.76
C ALA A 59 1.98 0.09 0.53
N ARG A 60 2.23 0.72 1.69
CA ARG A 60 1.62 0.33 2.98
C ARG A 60 0.10 0.49 2.97
N ASP A 61 -0.43 1.58 2.43
CA ASP A 61 -1.87 1.81 2.35
C ASP A 61 -2.57 0.77 1.46
N TYR A 62 -1.92 0.35 0.37
CA TYR A 62 -2.40 -0.77 -0.44
C TYR A 62 -2.46 -2.09 0.33
N GLU A 63 -1.46 -2.37 1.19
CA GLU A 63 -1.43 -3.57 2.03
C GLU A 63 -2.59 -3.56 3.04
N VAL A 64 -2.78 -2.44 3.75
CA VAL A 64 -3.88 -2.27 4.72
C VAL A 64 -5.25 -2.40 4.04
N LYS A 65 -5.42 -1.78 2.88
CA LYS A 65 -6.69 -1.87 2.13
C LYS A 65 -6.95 -3.31 1.68
N ARG A 66 -5.94 -4.01 1.16
CA ARG A 66 -6.07 -5.43 0.80
C ARG A 66 -6.49 -6.28 1.99
N ASP A 67 -5.86 -6.10 3.16
CA ASP A 67 -6.20 -6.88 4.35
C ASP A 67 -7.65 -6.61 4.80
N SER A 68 -8.11 -5.36 4.74
CA SER A 68 -9.51 -4.98 4.99
C SER A 68 -10.48 -5.60 3.97
N ASP A 69 -10.11 -5.60 2.69
CA ASP A 69 -10.93 -6.17 1.62
C ASP A 69 -11.05 -7.70 1.80
N GLU A 70 -9.98 -8.38 2.20
CA GLU A 70 -9.99 -9.81 2.48
C GLU A 70 -10.77 -10.20 3.73
N GLN A 71 -10.68 -9.41 4.80
CA GLN A 71 -11.53 -9.60 5.99
C GLN A 71 -13.01 -9.45 5.64
N SER A 72 -13.33 -8.42 4.85
CA SER A 72 -14.70 -8.17 4.38
C SER A 72 -15.20 -9.31 3.48
N ALA A 73 -14.35 -9.79 2.57
CA ALA A 73 -14.61 -10.95 1.73
C ALA A 73 -14.86 -12.23 2.55
N LEU A 74 -14.07 -12.47 3.61
CA LEU A 74 -14.24 -13.62 4.48
C LEU A 74 -15.58 -13.56 5.22
N ILE A 75 -15.93 -12.41 5.79
CA ILE A 75 -17.22 -12.21 6.48
C ILE A 75 -18.38 -12.43 5.50
N PHE A 76 -18.25 -11.90 4.28
CA PHE A 76 -19.22 -12.13 3.21
C PHE A 76 -19.39 -13.64 2.93
N LEU A 77 -18.29 -14.38 2.75
CA LEU A 77 -18.34 -15.83 2.48
C LEU A 77 -18.97 -16.63 3.63
N LEU A 78 -18.60 -16.32 4.88
CA LEU A 78 -19.16 -16.99 6.05
C LEU A 78 -20.66 -16.77 6.18
N ARG A 79 -21.11 -15.53 5.96
CA ARG A 79 -22.54 -15.17 5.97
C ARG A 79 -23.29 -15.84 4.81
N LEU A 80 -22.71 -15.82 3.61
CA LEU A 80 -23.27 -16.49 2.44
C LEU A 80 -23.42 -17.99 2.66
N ARG A 81 -22.41 -18.64 3.26
CA ARG A 81 -22.46 -20.07 3.62
C ARG A 81 -23.60 -20.37 4.57
N GLN A 82 -23.71 -19.59 5.65
CA GLN A 82 -24.77 -19.78 6.64
C GLN A 82 -26.16 -19.61 6.01
N LEU A 83 -26.34 -18.61 5.16
CA LEU A 83 -27.60 -18.38 4.47
C LEU A 83 -27.91 -19.44 3.40
N LEU A 84 -26.90 -19.96 2.70
CA LEU A 84 -27.05 -21.07 1.76
C LEU A 84 -27.57 -22.32 2.47
N THR A 85 -27.07 -22.62 3.68
CA THR A 85 -27.57 -23.76 4.46
C THR A 85 -29.04 -23.62 4.89
N VAL A 86 -29.53 -22.38 5.09
CA VAL A 86 -30.90 -22.10 5.52
C VAL A 86 -31.87 -21.97 4.35
N ARG A 87 -31.48 -21.22 3.31
CA ARG A 87 -32.33 -20.89 2.14
C ARG A 87 -32.25 -21.91 1.02
N GLY A 88 -31.23 -22.78 1.00
CA GLY A 88 -31.03 -23.82 0.00
C GLY A 88 -30.67 -23.32 -1.41
N THR A 89 -30.73 -22.01 -1.66
CA THR A 89 -30.46 -21.40 -2.98
C THR A 89 -29.55 -20.17 -2.84
N LEU A 90 -28.65 -20.00 -3.81
CA LEU A 90 -27.73 -18.86 -3.85
C LEU A 90 -28.46 -17.53 -3.98
N ALA A 91 -29.48 -17.47 -4.84
CA ALA A 91 -30.28 -16.28 -5.07
C ALA A 91 -30.96 -15.81 -3.77
N GLY A 92 -31.60 -16.73 -3.03
CA GLY A 92 -32.24 -16.40 -1.75
C GLY A 92 -31.24 -15.98 -0.68
N ALA A 93 -30.06 -16.59 -0.64
CA ALA A 93 -29.00 -16.19 0.29
C ALA A 93 -28.46 -14.78 0.00
N LEU A 94 -28.28 -14.43 -1.27
CA LEU A 94 -27.82 -13.10 -1.69
C LEU A 94 -28.89 -12.01 -1.48
N GLU A 95 -30.16 -12.33 -1.72
CA GLU A 95 -31.28 -11.42 -1.48
C GLU A 95 -31.38 -11.04 0.01
N GLU A 96 -31.18 -11.99 0.93
CA GLU A 96 -31.14 -11.75 2.38
C GLU A 96 -29.92 -10.91 2.81
N MET A 97 -28.83 -10.99 2.05
CA MET A 97 -27.65 -10.14 2.26
C MET A 97 -27.85 -8.71 1.72
N GLY A 98 -29.00 -8.43 1.09
CA GLY A 98 -29.35 -7.13 0.54
C GLY A 98 -28.90 -6.92 -0.91
N TYR A 99 -28.41 -7.95 -1.59
CA TYR A 99 -28.05 -7.87 -3.00
C TYR A 99 -29.28 -8.08 -3.87
N ARG A 100 -29.45 -7.22 -4.87
CA ARG A 100 -30.56 -7.34 -5.84
C ARG A 100 -30.24 -8.43 -6.84
N VAL A 101 -30.79 -9.62 -6.62
CA VAL A 101 -30.73 -10.72 -7.58
C VAL A 101 -31.94 -10.63 -8.50
N SER A 102 -31.73 -10.33 -9.78
CA SER A 102 -32.82 -10.34 -10.75
C SER A 102 -33.39 -11.76 -10.88
N ARG A 103 -34.70 -11.92 -10.69
CA ARG A 103 -35.40 -13.22 -10.82
C ARG A 103 -35.41 -13.77 -12.25
N SER A 104 -34.94 -13.00 -13.23
CA SER A 104 -35.13 -13.29 -14.66
C SER A 104 -34.01 -14.11 -15.33
N GLY A 105 -33.02 -14.63 -14.61
CA GLY A 105 -31.97 -15.42 -15.25
C GLY A 105 -31.19 -16.29 -14.28
N SER A 106 -30.75 -17.46 -14.73
CA SER A 106 -29.91 -18.38 -13.95
C SER A 106 -28.54 -17.79 -13.60
N ASP A 107 -28.13 -16.68 -14.22
CA ASP A 107 -26.81 -16.05 -14.06
C ASP A 107 -26.77 -14.90 -13.02
N SER A 108 -27.92 -14.54 -12.43
CA SER A 108 -28.03 -13.33 -11.60
C SER A 108 -27.29 -13.42 -10.25
N GLY A 109 -27.09 -14.63 -9.70
CA GLY A 109 -26.36 -14.82 -8.45
C GLY A 109 -24.85 -14.84 -8.65
N GLU A 110 -24.39 -15.43 -9.75
CA GLU A 110 -22.99 -15.50 -10.15
C GLU A 110 -22.45 -14.13 -10.53
N GLU A 111 -23.26 -13.30 -11.19
CA GLU A 111 -22.91 -11.93 -11.53
C GLU A 111 -22.71 -11.08 -10.26
N VAL A 112 -23.55 -11.26 -9.24
CA VAL A 112 -23.34 -10.63 -7.93
C VAL A 112 -22.05 -11.13 -7.25
N ILE A 113 -21.75 -12.44 -7.31
CA ILE A 113 -20.48 -12.95 -6.77
C ILE A 113 -19.29 -12.36 -7.52
N LYS A 114 -19.40 -12.18 -8.84
CA LYS A 114 -18.36 -11.57 -9.67
C LYS A 114 -18.18 -10.09 -9.31
N ASP A 115 -19.25 -9.33 -9.16
CA ASP A 115 -19.21 -7.93 -8.73
C ASP A 115 -18.56 -7.79 -7.35
N VAL A 116 -18.92 -8.69 -6.43
CA VAL A 116 -18.32 -8.77 -5.09
C VAL A 116 -16.85 -9.16 -5.16
N ALA A 117 -16.47 -10.09 -6.04
CA ALA A 117 -15.08 -10.48 -6.27
C ALA A 117 -14.25 -9.32 -6.85
N ASP A 118 -14.82 -8.55 -7.78
CA ASP A 118 -14.18 -7.39 -8.38
C ASP A 118 -14.07 -6.23 -7.39
N GLN A 119 -15.04 -6.07 -6.48
CA GLN A 119 -15.03 -5.08 -5.41
C GLN A 119 -13.92 -5.35 -4.38
N TYR A 120 -13.83 -6.59 -3.86
CA TYR A 120 -12.84 -6.94 -2.84
C TYR A 120 -11.48 -7.35 -3.43
N ARG A 121 -11.39 -7.59 -4.74
CA ARG A 121 -10.15 -7.92 -5.47
C ARG A 121 -9.41 -9.13 -4.86
N VAL A 122 -10.16 -10.09 -4.32
CA VAL A 122 -9.60 -11.30 -3.71
C VAL A 122 -9.54 -12.43 -4.74
N ALA A 123 -8.36 -13.03 -4.91
CA ALA A 123 -8.13 -14.09 -5.90
C ALA A 123 -9.04 -15.30 -5.67
N SER A 124 -9.24 -15.72 -4.42
CA SER A 124 -10.10 -16.85 -4.06
C SER A 124 -11.57 -16.59 -4.44
N LEU A 125 -12.09 -15.37 -4.24
CA LEU A 125 -13.43 -14.98 -4.70
C LEU A 125 -13.54 -14.93 -6.23
N THR A 126 -12.51 -14.43 -6.90
CA THR A 126 -12.44 -14.42 -8.36
C THR A 126 -12.50 -15.84 -8.90
N PHE A 127 -11.79 -16.78 -8.28
CA PHE A 127 -11.84 -18.20 -8.62
C PHE A 127 -13.22 -18.79 -8.37
N VAL A 128 -13.85 -18.49 -7.23
CA VAL A 128 -15.22 -18.93 -6.93
C VAL A 128 -16.21 -18.45 -7.99
N SER A 129 -16.13 -17.18 -8.41
CA SER A 129 -17.03 -16.64 -9.45
C SER A 129 -16.88 -17.39 -10.78
N ARG A 130 -15.65 -17.68 -11.20
CA ARG A 130 -15.37 -18.38 -12.47
C ARG A 130 -15.79 -19.84 -12.40
N VAL A 131 -15.45 -20.54 -11.32
CA VAL A 131 -15.72 -21.98 -11.18
C VAL A 131 -17.17 -22.25 -10.78
N GLY A 132 -17.82 -21.35 -10.04
CA GLY A 132 -19.23 -21.46 -9.65
C GLY A 132 -20.16 -21.55 -10.86
N THR A 133 -19.90 -20.74 -11.89
CA THR A 133 -20.66 -20.81 -13.16
C THR A 133 -20.54 -22.19 -13.83
N LEU A 134 -19.37 -22.83 -13.76
CA LEU A 134 -19.12 -24.16 -14.33
C LEU A 134 -19.79 -25.26 -13.50
N ILE A 135 -19.64 -25.22 -12.17
CA ILE A 135 -20.20 -26.24 -11.26
C ILE A 135 -21.73 -26.26 -11.35
N ARG A 136 -22.37 -25.09 -11.40
CA ARG A 136 -23.84 -25.01 -11.50
C ARG A 136 -24.36 -25.55 -12.82
N ARG A 137 -23.65 -25.32 -13.94
CA ARG A 137 -23.98 -25.92 -15.25
C ARG A 137 -23.96 -27.45 -15.23
N HIS A 138 -23.16 -28.06 -14.35
CA HIS A 138 -23.03 -29.52 -14.21
C HIS A 138 -23.84 -30.07 -13.01
N GLY A 139 -24.68 -29.26 -12.36
CA GLY A 139 -25.54 -29.69 -11.24
C GLY A 139 -24.80 -29.92 -9.92
N GLY A 140 -23.56 -29.43 -9.78
CA GLY A 140 -22.79 -29.57 -8.54
C GLY A 140 -23.17 -28.55 -7.46
N SER A 141 -22.75 -28.82 -6.23
CA SER A 141 -22.92 -27.90 -5.11
C SER A 141 -21.84 -26.83 -5.09
N LEU A 142 -22.24 -25.58 -4.83
CA LEU A 142 -21.33 -24.44 -4.69
C LEU A 142 -20.67 -24.37 -3.30
N GLN A 143 -21.22 -25.12 -2.32
CA GLN A 143 -20.79 -25.07 -0.93
C GLN A 143 -19.32 -25.49 -0.71
N PRO A 144 -18.80 -26.58 -1.30
CA PRO A 144 -17.39 -26.95 -1.16
C PRO A 144 -16.43 -25.89 -1.71
N LEU A 145 -16.84 -25.15 -2.75
CA LEU A 145 -16.05 -24.09 -3.36
C LEU A 145 -15.98 -22.86 -2.44
N LEU A 146 -17.08 -22.54 -1.75
CA LEU A 146 -17.12 -21.47 -0.75
C LEU A 146 -16.32 -21.84 0.50
N ASP A 147 -16.38 -23.09 0.94
CA ASP A 147 -15.57 -23.59 2.05
C ASP A 147 -14.08 -23.52 1.72
N TRP A 148 -13.68 -23.99 0.53
CA TRP A 148 -12.31 -23.86 0.06
C TRP A 148 -11.85 -22.39 0.01
N ALA A 149 -12.70 -21.48 -0.48
CA ALA A 149 -12.34 -20.06 -0.57
C ALA A 149 -12.19 -19.41 0.81
N ALA A 150 -13.08 -19.73 1.76
CA ALA A 150 -12.99 -19.24 3.13
C ALA A 150 -11.73 -19.77 3.83
N GLU A 151 -11.43 -21.07 3.69
CA GLU A 151 -10.23 -21.68 4.26
C GLU A 151 -8.95 -21.11 3.62
N SER A 152 -8.96 -20.92 2.30
CA SER A 152 -7.86 -20.29 1.56
C SER A 152 -7.57 -18.87 2.07
N ILE A 153 -8.61 -18.04 2.27
CA ILE A 153 -8.45 -16.68 2.80
C ILE A 153 -7.92 -16.73 4.24
N GLN A 154 -8.47 -17.60 5.11
CA GLN A 154 -8.01 -17.75 6.48
C GLN A 154 -6.54 -18.21 6.56
N HIS A 155 -6.13 -19.18 5.75
CA HIS A 155 -4.73 -19.62 5.67
C HIS A 155 -3.81 -18.51 5.17
N MET A 156 -4.25 -17.71 4.20
CA MET A 156 -3.46 -16.56 3.73
C MET A 156 -3.34 -15.47 4.80
N GLN A 157 -4.39 -15.23 5.59
CA GLN A 157 -4.38 -14.28 6.70
C GLN A 157 -3.50 -14.74 7.86
N SER A 158 -3.59 -16.01 8.26
CA SER A 158 -2.80 -16.56 9.38
C SER A 158 -1.31 -16.57 9.06
N ARG A 159 -0.94 -16.99 7.84
CA ARG A 159 0.45 -16.93 7.34
C ARG A 159 0.98 -15.50 7.30
N ARG A 160 0.13 -14.52 6.97
CA ARG A 160 0.50 -13.10 6.99
C ARG A 160 0.72 -12.59 8.40
N HIS A 161 -0.22 -12.82 9.31
CA HIS A 161 -0.08 -12.36 10.70
C HIS A 161 1.19 -12.91 11.36
N ALA A 162 1.51 -14.18 11.11
CA ALA A 162 2.74 -14.80 11.62
C ALA A 162 4.01 -14.09 11.11
N ARG A 163 4.02 -13.65 9.84
CA ARG A 163 5.17 -12.97 9.22
C ARG A 163 5.23 -11.49 9.52
N GLN A 164 4.08 -10.82 9.61
CA GLN A 164 3.99 -9.38 9.91
C GLN A 164 4.65 -9.04 11.24
N LEU A 165 4.58 -9.93 12.25
CA LEU A 165 5.24 -9.69 13.54
C LEU A 165 6.77 -9.65 13.41
N GLU A 166 7.36 -10.56 12.65
CA GLU A 166 8.81 -10.62 12.43
C GLU A 166 9.28 -9.49 11.49
N GLU A 167 8.53 -9.26 10.41
CA GLU A 167 8.85 -8.24 9.41
C GLU A 167 8.62 -6.83 9.93
N ALA A 168 7.66 -6.58 10.83
CA ALA A 168 7.41 -5.24 11.36
C ALA A 168 8.61 -4.70 12.17
N ALA A 169 9.28 -5.56 12.94
CA ALA A 169 10.48 -5.20 13.68
C ALA A 169 11.65 -4.88 12.73
N GLN A 170 11.81 -5.66 11.67
CA GLN A 170 12.82 -5.42 10.64
C GLN A 170 12.53 -4.12 9.85
N ARG A 171 11.29 -3.95 9.38
CA ARG A 171 10.84 -2.76 8.63
C ARG A 171 11.03 -1.48 9.45
N SER A 172 10.65 -1.48 10.73
CA SER A 172 10.85 -0.31 11.60
C SER A 172 12.33 0.00 11.81
N THR A 173 13.17 -1.01 12.02
CA THR A 173 14.62 -0.85 12.15
C THR A 173 15.24 -0.26 10.88
N ILE A 174 14.88 -0.76 9.70
CA ILE A 174 15.39 -0.24 8.42
C ILE A 174 14.99 1.22 8.24
N ILE A 175 13.74 1.60 8.56
CA ILE A 175 13.28 2.98 8.46
C ILE A 175 14.09 3.90 9.38
N VAL A 176 14.26 3.51 10.65
CA VAL A 176 15.03 4.31 11.61
C VAL A 176 16.48 4.48 11.15
N LEU A 177 17.14 3.41 10.71
CA LEU A 177 18.52 3.46 10.21
C LEU A 177 18.63 4.29 8.92
N SER A 178 17.63 4.23 8.04
CA SER A 178 17.62 5.02 6.80
C SER A 178 17.46 6.53 7.02
N LEU A 179 16.79 6.91 8.10
CA LEU A 179 16.56 8.30 8.50
C LEU A 179 17.63 8.84 9.47
N ALA A 180 18.42 7.96 10.09
CA ALA A 180 19.46 8.34 11.03
C ALA A 180 20.47 9.37 10.47
N PRO A 181 20.98 9.25 9.23
CA PRO A 181 21.89 10.25 8.66
C PRO A 181 21.28 11.66 8.62
N TRP A 182 19.98 11.76 8.33
CA TRP A 182 19.23 13.01 8.31
C TRP A 182 19.07 13.59 9.71
N GLY A 183 18.82 12.75 10.71
CA GLY A 183 18.82 13.13 12.11
C GLY A 183 20.18 13.69 12.56
N VAL A 184 21.27 13.07 12.16
CA VAL A 184 22.64 13.54 12.46
C VAL A 184 22.92 14.89 11.80
N ILE A 185 22.54 15.08 10.54
CA ILE A 185 22.67 16.37 9.84
C ILE A 185 21.85 17.46 10.54
N ALA A 186 20.63 17.14 10.99
CA ALA A 186 19.79 18.06 11.75
C ALA A 186 20.42 18.44 13.10
N ILE A 187 21.02 17.48 13.81
CA ILE A 187 21.76 17.75 15.05
C ILE A 187 22.97 18.65 14.78
N PHE A 188 23.76 18.38 13.73
CA PHE A 188 24.90 19.23 13.39
C PHE A 188 24.51 20.66 13.03
N ARG A 189 23.36 20.86 12.39
CA ARG A 189 22.83 22.20 12.11
C ARG A 189 22.63 23.02 13.39
N ILE A 190 22.16 22.38 14.47
CA ILE A 190 21.85 23.04 15.75
C ILE A 190 23.10 23.15 16.63
N MET A 191 23.81 22.03 16.80
CA MET A 191 24.91 21.93 17.76
C MET A 191 26.23 22.47 17.22
N VAL A 192 26.49 22.34 15.92
CA VAL A 192 27.78 22.69 15.29
C VAL A 192 27.54 23.44 13.95
N PRO A 193 26.98 24.67 13.99
CA PRO A 193 26.58 25.40 12.79
C PRO A 193 27.75 25.79 11.88
N ALA A 194 28.99 25.85 12.40
CA ALA A 194 30.18 26.06 11.59
C ALA A 194 30.47 24.85 10.68
N PHE A 195 30.38 23.63 11.22
CA PHE A 195 30.56 22.40 10.45
C PHE A 195 29.46 22.24 9.40
N TYR A 196 28.20 22.48 9.79
CA TYR A 196 27.08 22.44 8.84
C TYR A 196 27.26 23.41 7.67
N ARG A 197 27.74 24.63 7.92
CA ARG A 197 28.06 25.59 6.85
C ARG A 197 29.20 25.11 5.95
N ALA A 198 30.26 24.53 6.50
CA ALA A 198 31.35 23.97 5.70
C ALA A 198 30.90 22.77 4.84
N LEU A 199 30.06 21.90 5.41
CA LEU A 199 29.44 20.78 4.70
C LEU A 199 28.58 21.29 3.53
N THR A 200 27.74 22.29 3.78
CA THR A 200 26.78 22.79 2.78
C THR A 200 27.38 23.77 1.76
N SER A 201 28.62 24.25 1.95
CA SER A 201 29.31 25.12 1.00
C SER A 201 30.39 24.42 0.18
N SER A 202 30.78 23.20 0.55
CA SER A 202 31.84 22.46 -0.13
C SER A 202 31.28 21.47 -1.17
N ILE A 203 32.03 21.30 -2.27
CA ILE A 203 31.71 20.30 -3.31
C ILE A 203 31.67 18.89 -2.70
N ILE A 204 32.58 18.59 -1.77
CA ILE A 204 32.62 17.30 -1.06
C ILE A 204 31.34 17.08 -0.26
N GLY A 205 30.86 18.10 0.46
CA GLY A 205 29.64 17.99 1.23
C GLY A 205 28.38 17.88 0.35
N TYR A 206 28.35 18.51 -0.83
CA TYR A 206 27.31 18.24 -1.82
C TYR A 206 27.31 16.78 -2.29
N GLY A 207 28.49 16.23 -2.57
CA GLY A 207 28.62 14.80 -2.90
C GLY A 207 28.11 13.89 -1.79
N ALA A 208 28.47 14.20 -0.53
CA ALA A 208 28.02 13.44 0.62
C ALA A 208 26.49 13.50 0.82
N LEU A 209 25.88 14.69 0.74
CA LEU A 209 24.44 14.87 0.87
C LEU A 209 23.67 14.18 -0.27
N GLY A 210 24.16 14.28 -1.50
CA GLY A 210 23.60 13.59 -2.64
C GLY A 210 23.64 12.06 -2.47
N LEU A 211 24.77 11.53 -2.01
CA LEU A 211 24.93 10.09 -1.76
C LEU A 211 23.98 9.61 -0.65
N VAL A 212 23.83 10.37 0.44
CA VAL A 212 22.86 10.06 1.50
C VAL A 212 21.44 10.09 0.96
N GLY A 213 21.04 11.13 0.20
CA GLY A 213 19.71 11.20 -0.41
C GLY A 213 19.41 10.02 -1.34
N VAL A 214 20.35 9.68 -2.22
CA VAL A 214 20.19 8.56 -3.17
C VAL A 214 20.12 7.21 -2.45
N THR A 215 20.96 6.98 -1.44
CA THR A 215 20.93 5.73 -0.67
C THR A 215 19.64 5.60 0.14
N THR A 216 19.22 6.65 0.86
CA THR A 216 17.94 6.67 1.57
C THR A 216 16.75 6.44 0.62
N PHE A 217 16.72 7.12 -0.53
CA PHE A 217 15.70 6.91 -1.56
C PHE A 217 15.68 5.45 -2.05
N SER A 218 16.84 4.90 -2.37
CA SER A 218 16.97 3.52 -2.86
C SER A 218 16.48 2.50 -1.83
N VAL A 219 16.74 2.74 -0.54
CA VAL A 219 16.20 1.90 0.56
C VAL A 219 14.68 1.94 0.58
N PHE A 220 14.07 3.13 0.53
CA PHE A 220 12.60 3.23 0.51
C PHE A 220 11.96 2.60 -0.72
N VAL A 221 12.57 2.77 -1.90
CA VAL A 221 12.10 2.12 -3.14
C VAL A 221 12.22 0.61 -3.04
N THR A 222 13.32 0.09 -2.49
CA THR A 222 13.54 -1.35 -2.31
C THR A 222 12.52 -1.94 -1.33
N LEU A 223 12.25 -1.26 -0.21
CA LEU A 223 11.20 -1.65 0.74
C LEU A 223 9.82 -1.66 0.06
N ALA A 224 9.49 -0.62 -0.70
CA ALA A 224 8.22 -0.54 -1.42
C ALA A 224 8.08 -1.65 -2.47
N TYR A 225 9.16 -1.96 -3.19
CA TYR A 225 9.18 -3.06 -4.15
C TYR A 225 9.04 -4.41 -3.47
N HIS A 226 9.69 -4.61 -2.32
CA HIS A 226 9.57 -5.83 -1.53
C HIS A 226 8.10 -6.05 -1.11
N MET A 227 7.46 -5.04 -0.51
CA MET A 227 6.03 -5.11 -0.14
C MET A 227 5.12 -5.42 -1.33
N ARG A 228 5.37 -4.80 -2.50
CA ARG A 228 4.59 -5.09 -3.72
C ARG A 228 4.83 -6.50 -4.26
N LYS A 229 6.07 -6.95 -4.29
CA LYS A 229 6.42 -8.30 -4.79
C LYS A 229 5.79 -9.38 -3.92
N GLU A 230 5.81 -9.20 -2.60
CA GLU A 230 5.10 -10.08 -1.68
C GLU A 230 3.60 -10.08 -1.91
N ALA A 231 3.03 -8.94 -2.28
CA ALA A 231 1.62 -8.85 -2.65
C ALA A 231 1.29 -9.56 -3.98
N TYR A 232 2.19 -9.57 -4.97
CA TYR A 232 1.92 -10.15 -6.30
C TYR A 232 2.20 -11.65 -6.42
N LEU A 233 3.21 -12.16 -5.72
CA LEU A 233 3.60 -13.58 -5.82
C LEU A 233 2.71 -14.52 -4.98
N ARG A 234 1.63 -14.02 -4.38
CA ARG A 234 0.76 -14.76 -3.44
C ARG A 234 -0.71 -14.43 -3.66
#